data_AF-A0A2A9KHE4-F1
#
_entry.id   AF-A0A2A9KHE4-F1
#
_cell.length_a   1.000
_cell.length_b   1.000
_cell.length_c   1.000
_cell.angle_alpha   90.00
_cell.angle_beta   90.00
_cell.angle_gamma   90.00
#
_symmetry.space_group_name_H-M   'P 1'
#
loop_
_entity.id
_entity.type
_entity.pdbx_description
1 polymer ?
#
loop_
_entity_poly.entity_id
_entity_poly.type
_entity_poly.pdbx_seq_one_letter_code
_entity_poly.pdbx_strand_id
1 'polypeptide(L)'
;MALTTNTQANADSIVNHATGVVVTDSATAAALTITCGFKPRIIRWVNVTSSGALTKDEWYDGMAANNSVHTVGSTGVVTLSTTAGPSVGAPATGNDGTFTMPAASVPASSSFVWEAIG
;
A
#
# COMPACT_ATOMS: atom_id res chain seq x y z
N MET A 1 2.45 0.07 -16.65
CA MET A 1 3.13 0.86 -15.61
C MET A 1 4.49 0.24 -15.36
N ALA A 2 5.57 0.99 -15.60
CA ALA A 2 6.91 0.56 -15.21
C ALA A 2 7.23 1.19 -13.85
N LEU A 3 7.65 0.38 -12.87
CA LEU A 3 8.08 0.92 -11.58
C LEU A 3 9.50 1.46 -11.74
N THR A 4 9.69 2.75 -11.49
CA THR A 4 11.00 3.39 -11.63
C THR A 4 11.94 3.06 -10.47
N THR A 5 11.41 2.82 -9.26
CA THR A 5 12.20 2.33 -8.10
C THR A 5 11.29 1.62 -7.09
N ASN A 6 11.70 0.45 -6.58
CA ASN A 6 11.12 -0.20 -5.39
C ASN A 6 12.27 -0.53 -4.42
N THR A 7 12.52 0.35 -3.46
CA THR A 7 13.54 0.12 -2.43
C THR A 7 12.85 -0.42 -1.18
N GLN A 8 13.28 -1.59 -0.70
CA GLN A 8 12.78 -2.25 0.51
C GLN A 8 13.95 -2.43 1.49
N ALA A 9 13.76 -2.06 2.76
CA ALA A 9 14.76 -2.26 3.82
C ALA A 9 14.23 -3.24 4.87
N ASN A 10 14.93 -4.37 5.05
CA ASN A 10 14.67 -5.41 6.06
C ASN A 10 15.94 -5.68 6.88
N ALA A 11 16.52 -4.63 7.47
CA ALA A 11 17.73 -4.76 8.26
C ALA A 11 17.39 -5.40 9.62
N ASP A 12 17.83 -6.65 9.82
CA ASP A 12 18.02 -7.28 11.14
C ASP A 12 16.77 -7.81 11.87
N SER A 13 16.11 -8.81 11.25
CA SER A 13 14.97 -9.62 11.72
C SER A 13 14.85 -9.88 13.23
N ILE A 14 14.40 -8.87 13.98
CA ILE A 14 13.82 -8.96 15.33
C ILE A 14 12.34 -8.54 15.30
N VAL A 15 11.92 -7.78 14.28
CA VAL A 15 10.53 -7.33 14.05
C VAL A 15 10.18 -7.51 12.57
N ASN A 16 9.01 -8.07 12.28
CA ASN A 16 8.46 -8.17 10.92
C ASN A 16 8.01 -6.79 10.46
N HIS A 17 8.92 -5.98 9.93
CA HIS A 17 8.64 -4.62 9.50
C HIS A 17 9.37 -4.34 8.19
N ALA A 18 8.61 -3.98 7.15
CA ALA A 18 9.11 -3.58 5.86
C ALA A 18 8.60 -2.18 5.53
N THR A 19 9.47 -1.35 4.95
CA THR A 19 9.11 -0.03 4.44
C THR A 19 9.66 0.15 3.04
N GLY A 20 9.06 1.06 2.29
CA GLY A 20 9.58 1.40 0.98
C GLY A 20 8.96 2.64 0.36
N VAL A 21 9.47 2.96 -0.82
CA VAL A 21 9.02 4.09 -1.64
C VAL A 21 8.71 3.56 -3.03
N VAL A 22 7.61 4.04 -3.60
CA VAL A 22 7.17 3.75 -4.96
C VAL A 22 6.96 5.07 -5.68
N VAL A 23 7.51 5.19 -6.88
CA VAL A 23 7.28 6.34 -7.77
C VAL A 23 6.64 5.81 -9.05
N THR A 24 5.55 6.44 -9.46
CA THR A 24 4.85 6.13 -10.70
C THR A 24 5.20 7.15 -11.78
N ASP A 25 5.38 6.65 -13.01
CA ASP A 25 5.59 7.48 -14.20
C ASP A 25 4.24 8.04 -14.72
N SER A 26 4.27 8.71 -15.87
CA SER A 26 3.06 9.25 -16.51
C SER A 26 2.20 8.19 -17.21
N ALA A 27 2.57 6.91 -17.15
CA ALA A 27 1.79 5.86 -17.77
C ALA A 27 0.50 5.58 -17.00
N THR A 28 -0.43 4.86 -17.63
CA THR A 28 -1.70 4.47 -17.00
C THR A 28 -1.47 3.73 -15.69
N ALA A 29 -2.23 4.13 -14.66
CA ALA A 29 -2.23 3.50 -13.34
C ALA A 29 -2.48 2.00 -13.45
N ALA A 30 -1.73 1.21 -12.69
CA ALA A 30 -1.87 -0.24 -12.64
C ALA A 30 -1.76 -0.73 -11.19
N ALA A 31 -2.30 -1.93 -10.94
CA ALA A 31 -2.14 -2.57 -9.66
C ALA A 31 -0.66 -2.88 -9.38
N LEU A 32 -0.29 -2.83 -8.11
CA LEU A 32 1.08 -3.03 -7.67
C LEU A 32 1.12 -4.09 -6.57
N THR A 33 1.89 -5.15 -6.79
CA THR A 33 2.16 -6.19 -5.78
C THR A 33 3.54 -5.97 -5.16
N ILE A 34 3.60 -5.98 -3.82
CA ILE A 34 4.81 -5.86 -3.02
C ILE A 34 5.01 -7.14 -2.20
N THR A 35 6.26 -7.60 -2.09
CA THR A 35 6.64 -8.78 -1.32
C THR A 35 7.40 -8.37 -0.07
N CYS A 36 6.78 -8.52 1.10
CA CYS A 36 7.32 -8.20 2.42
C CYS A 36 8.17 -9.34 3.02
N GLY A 37 7.92 -10.60 2.61
CA GLY A 37 8.58 -11.78 3.19
C GLY A 37 7.96 -12.28 4.51
N PHE A 38 6.92 -11.60 5.00
CA PHE A 38 6.09 -11.99 6.15
C PHE A 38 4.64 -11.59 5.88
N LYS A 39 3.69 -12.18 6.62
CA LYS A 39 2.27 -11.81 6.54
C LYS A 39 2.04 -10.45 7.18
N PRO A 40 1.69 -9.41 6.41
CA PRO A 40 1.41 -8.11 6.99
C PRO A 40 0.09 -8.16 7.77
N ARG A 41 0.09 -7.60 8.97
CA ARG A 41 -1.07 -7.33 9.83
C ARG A 41 -1.51 -5.88 9.79
N ILE A 42 -0.61 -4.98 9.40
CA ILE A 42 -0.89 -3.56 9.17
C ILE A 42 -0.19 -3.16 7.87
N ILE A 43 -0.90 -2.43 7.02
CA ILE A 43 -0.32 -1.80 5.83
C ILE A 43 -0.71 -0.33 5.88
N ARG A 44 0.28 0.55 5.81
CA ARG A 44 0.07 1.99 5.62
C ARG A 44 0.60 2.38 4.27
N TRP A 45 -0.24 3.04 3.48
CA TRP A 45 0.09 3.53 2.16
C TRP A 45 -0.17 5.03 2.13
N VAL A 46 0.85 5.84 1.85
CA VAL A 46 0.76 7.30 1.93
C VAL A 46 1.16 7.88 0.58
N ASN A 47 0.28 8.69 -0.01
CA ASN A 47 0.63 9.49 -1.19
C ASN A 47 1.22 10.82 -0.72
N VAL A 48 2.49 11.05 -1.02
CA VAL A 48 3.22 12.25 -0.58
C VAL A 48 3.16 13.40 -1.59
N THR A 49 2.67 13.14 -2.80
CA THR A 49 2.56 14.13 -3.88
C THR A 49 1.18 14.78 -3.95
N SER A 50 0.16 14.12 -3.38
CA SER A 50 -1.21 14.60 -3.37
C SER A 50 -1.45 15.65 -2.29
N SER A 51 -1.82 16.87 -2.70
CA SER A 51 -2.31 17.93 -1.79
C SER A 51 -3.83 18.03 -1.73
N GLY A 52 -4.56 17.50 -2.72
CA GLY A 52 -6.02 17.64 -2.85
C GLY A 52 -6.81 16.33 -2.81
N ALA A 53 -6.15 15.19 -3.05
CA ALA A 53 -6.76 13.86 -3.06
C ALA A 53 -6.25 13.01 -1.88
N LEU A 54 -6.61 11.73 -1.91
CA LEU A 54 -6.16 10.64 -1.04
C LEU A 54 -4.72 10.84 -0.53
N THR A 55 -4.54 10.94 0.80
CA THR A 55 -3.20 11.10 1.39
C THR A 55 -2.76 9.84 2.08
N LYS A 56 -3.68 9.04 2.63
CA LYS A 56 -3.33 7.83 3.38
C LYS A 56 -4.42 6.76 3.29
N ASP A 57 -4.01 5.52 3.04
CA ASP A 57 -4.81 4.31 3.16
C ASP A 57 -4.16 3.40 4.21
N GLU A 58 -4.93 2.98 5.21
CA GLU A 58 -4.49 2.03 6.22
C GLU A 58 -5.36 0.79 6.19
N TRP A 59 -4.71 -0.37 6.11
CA TRP A 59 -5.36 -1.67 6.22
C TRP A 59 -4.87 -2.38 7.47
N TYR A 60 -5.79 -3.10 8.10
CA TYR A 60 -5.54 -3.87 9.31
C TYR A 60 -6.05 -5.30 9.11
N ASP A 61 -5.38 -6.26 9.76
CA ASP A 61 -5.76 -7.67 9.68
C ASP A 61 -7.24 -7.89 10.02
N GLY A 62 -7.88 -8.76 9.26
CA GLY A 62 -9.32 -9.00 9.33
C GLY A 62 -10.18 -8.05 8.50
N MET A 63 -9.63 -6.99 7.90
CA MET A 63 -10.37 -6.19 6.92
C MET A 63 -10.58 -6.97 5.62
N ALA A 64 -11.76 -6.79 5.00
CA ALA A 64 -12.04 -7.38 3.70
C ALA A 64 -11.04 -6.88 2.64
N ALA A 65 -10.84 -7.68 1.59
CA ALA A 65 -9.99 -7.29 0.48
C ALA A 65 -10.48 -5.97 -0.14
N ASN A 66 -9.53 -5.10 -0.51
CA ASN A 66 -9.79 -3.78 -1.07
C ASN A 66 -10.43 -2.76 -0.12
N ASN A 67 -10.56 -3.08 1.17
CA ASN A 67 -11.00 -2.12 2.16
C ASN A 67 -9.82 -1.39 2.81
N SER A 68 -9.97 -0.11 3.12
CA SER A 68 -8.98 0.65 3.89
C SER A 68 -9.65 1.73 4.72
N VAL A 69 -9.00 2.10 5.82
CA VAL A 69 -9.24 3.37 6.48
C VAL A 69 -8.56 4.44 5.65
N HIS A 70 -9.39 5.27 5.05
CA HIS A 70 -9.02 6.25 4.06
C HIS A 70 -9.01 7.66 4.65
N THR A 71 -7.91 8.39 4.49
CA THR A 71 -7.79 9.79 4.93
C THR A 71 -7.61 10.74 3.75
N VAL A 72 -8.55 11.68 3.64
CA VAL A 72 -8.56 12.73 2.60
C VAL A 72 -7.61 13.86 2.97
N GLY A 73 -6.68 14.23 2.07
CA GLY A 73 -5.63 15.20 2.37
C GLY A 73 -6.09 16.61 2.69
N SER A 74 -7.13 17.09 2.00
CA SER A 74 -7.58 18.48 2.13
C SER A 74 -8.40 18.75 3.39
N THR A 75 -8.98 17.71 4.00
CA THR A 75 -9.91 17.85 5.14
C THR A 75 -9.53 17.01 6.34
N GLY A 76 -8.61 16.05 6.18
CA GLY A 76 -8.29 15.05 7.21
C GLY A 76 -9.44 14.10 7.54
N VAL A 77 -10.52 14.11 6.75
CA VAL A 77 -11.67 13.23 6.98
C VAL A 77 -11.25 11.78 6.81
N VAL A 78 -11.55 10.98 7.84
CA VAL A 78 -11.24 9.55 7.89
C VAL A 78 -12.54 8.76 7.63
N THR A 79 -12.54 7.91 6.61
CA THR A 79 -13.70 7.10 6.21
C THR A 79 -13.28 5.69 5.82
N LEU A 80 -14.22 4.74 5.85
CA LEU A 80 -13.98 3.43 5.25
C LEU A 80 -14.06 3.55 3.72
N SER A 81 -12.99 3.21 3.03
CA SER A 81 -13.01 2.92 1.60
C SER A 81 -13.21 1.43 1.38
N THR A 82 -14.02 1.07 0.41
CA THR A 82 -14.28 -0.33 -0.01
C THR A 82 -13.66 -0.69 -1.37
N THR A 83 -12.93 0.25 -1.96
CA THR A 83 -12.37 0.11 -3.32
C THR A 83 -10.89 0.48 -3.42
N ALA A 84 -10.31 1.06 -2.37
CA ALA A 84 -8.95 1.63 -2.39
C ALA A 84 -7.94 0.93 -1.46
N GLY A 85 -8.36 -0.11 -0.74
CA GLY A 85 -7.47 -0.86 0.15
C GLY A 85 -6.61 -1.90 -0.58
N PRO A 86 -5.57 -2.41 0.08
CA PRO A 86 -4.81 -3.55 -0.40
C PRO A 86 -5.62 -4.86 -0.35
N SER A 87 -5.29 -5.79 -1.25
CA SER A 87 -5.57 -7.21 -1.05
C SER A 87 -4.31 -7.90 -0.52
N VAL A 88 -4.38 -8.52 0.65
CA VAL A 88 -3.27 -9.26 1.24
C VAL A 88 -3.30 -10.71 0.77
N GLY A 89 -2.15 -11.25 0.40
CA GLY A 89 -2.02 -12.65 0.02
C GLY A 89 -2.46 -13.56 1.16
N ALA A 90 -3.17 -14.63 0.83
CA ALA A 90 -3.64 -15.60 1.80
C ALA A 90 -2.66 -16.78 1.90
N PRO A 91 -2.62 -17.49 3.04
CA PRO A 91 -1.79 -18.70 3.18
C PRO A 91 -2.18 -19.76 2.14
N ALA A 92 -3.48 -19.84 1.87
CA ALA A 92 -4.07 -20.78 0.93
C ALA A 92 -3.62 -20.58 -0.52
N THR A 93 -3.09 -19.40 -0.88
CA THR A 93 -2.58 -19.11 -2.23
C THR A 93 -1.06 -19.13 -2.32
N GLY A 94 -0.34 -19.45 -1.25
CA GLY A 94 1.14 -19.44 -1.23
C GLY A 94 1.77 -18.03 -1.26
N ASN A 95 0.95 -16.99 -1.16
CA ASN A 95 1.32 -15.58 -1.31
C ASN A 95 1.36 -14.82 0.02
N ASP A 96 1.47 -15.54 1.14
CA ASP A 96 1.36 -15.05 2.51
C ASP A 96 2.35 -13.95 2.90
N GLY A 97 3.32 -13.64 2.03
CA GLY A 97 4.28 -12.57 2.20
C GLY A 97 4.05 -11.35 1.31
N THR A 98 2.87 -11.22 0.68
CA THR A 98 2.61 -10.19 -0.34
C THR A 98 1.34 -9.40 -0.06
N PHE A 99 1.30 -8.15 -0.53
CA PHE A 99 0.07 -7.37 -0.64
C PHE A 99 0.01 -6.69 -2.01
N THR A 100 -1.20 -6.47 -2.51
CA THR A 100 -1.44 -5.80 -3.79
C THR A 100 -2.30 -4.57 -3.59
N MET A 101 -1.79 -3.40 -3.98
CA MET A 101 -2.55 -2.16 -4.07
C MET A 101 -3.30 -2.11 -5.40
N PRO A 102 -4.60 -1.77 -5.43
CA PRO A 102 -5.37 -1.63 -6.65
C PRO A 102 -4.92 -0.38 -7.43
N ALA A 103 -5.15 -0.38 -8.75
CA ALA A 103 -4.76 0.75 -9.61
C ALA A 103 -5.39 2.09 -9.18
N ALA A 104 -6.56 2.07 -8.56
CA ALA A 104 -7.22 3.27 -8.03
C ALA A 104 -6.41 3.98 -6.94
N SER A 105 -5.61 3.24 -6.17
CA SER A 105 -4.80 3.75 -5.05
C SER A 105 -3.35 4.04 -5.45
N VAL A 106 -3.01 3.77 -6.72
CA VAL A 106 -1.69 3.97 -7.31
C VAL A 106 -1.84 4.84 -8.57
N PRO A 107 -2.31 6.10 -8.45
CA PRO A 107 -2.38 7.01 -9.58
C PRO A 107 -1.01 7.23 -10.23
N ALA A 108 -1.05 7.59 -11.52
CA ALA A 108 0.13 7.96 -12.28
C ALA A 108 0.80 9.24 -11.72
N SER A 109 2.08 9.44 -12.05
CA SER A 109 2.85 10.64 -11.73
C SER A 109 2.84 11.01 -10.24
N SER A 110 2.92 10.00 -9.38
CA SER A 110 2.79 10.14 -7.93
C SER A 110 3.89 9.38 -7.21
N SER A 111 4.24 9.87 -6.03
CA SER A 111 5.18 9.22 -5.11
C SER A 111 4.42 8.74 -3.88
N PHE A 112 4.72 7.51 -3.48
CA PHE A 112 4.10 6.84 -2.35
C PHE A 112 5.18 6.35 -1.39
N VAL A 113 4.90 6.47 -0.11
CA VAL A 113 5.66 5.80 0.94
C VAL A 113 4.75 4.77 1.60
N TRP A 114 5.32 3.63 1.98
CA TRP A 114 4.55 2.56 2.57
C TRP A 114 5.29 1.87 3.71
N GLU A 115 4.49 1.29 4.59
CA GLU A 115 4.90 0.54 5.76
C GLU A 115 4.04 -0.71 5.87
N ALA A 116 4.67 -1.86 6.09
CA ALA A 116 4.03 -3.12 6.37
C ALA A 116 4.59 -3.69 7.67
N ILE A 117 3.71 -4.11 8.58
CA ILE A 117 4.08 -4.68 9.88
C ILE A 117 3.39 -6.03 10.02
N GLY A 118 4.12 -7.09 10.36
CA GLY A 118 3.63 -8.47 10.51
C GLY A 118 3.58 -9.00 11.93
#